data_AF-A0A2P2CE99-F1
#
_entry.id   AF-A0A2P2CE99-F1
#
_cell.length_a   1.000
_cell.length_b   1.000
_cell.length_c   1.000
_cell.angle_alpha   90.00
_cell.angle_beta   90.00
_cell.angle_gamma   90.00
#
_symmetry.space_group_name_H-M   'P 1'
#
loop_
_entity.id
_entity.type
_entity.pdbx_description
1 polymer ?
#
loop_
_entity_poly.entity_id
_entity_poly.type
_entity_poly.pdbx_seq_one_letter_code
_entity_poly.pdbx_strand_id
1 'polypeptide(L)'
;MSGAATADDRAWGWVDHLVAGGTTPWADWAEAGPPRDRQLPGAQHLEVLRRLNLVRPASPGLAGTVLSTSGAGRGQQDLDLVGVRERAAFGARPVDPAEVSVEELCRIAAGALADLVLAAPSLPAQDPVRTPRPRLRRTRYRLVGDPLLGAAYRRQLVAQGRPPGGRSPRVLLLLTDYASYLADVWSSQARRGNGLGWAGWLDQFVGQSVVPPRVDVLALAELWGRRVGVRRVHPVFGAAEVAKIAGGDVRAPHRLSWAALEAVRETSTALRVAVPEPERRSRIAETLLPWLRAVDDGTLAAPVVPERHHDWVRAEAVRVRDGLLAAGYPVPEGGLDRLLPDLTAPRGEPGDPMNDEQDDGKVLGVMMKALHRGATR
;
A
#
# COMPACT_ATOMS: atom_id res chain seq x y z
N MET A 1 -38.89 -27.84 -29.94
CA MET A 1 -38.60 -26.44 -30.34
C MET A 1 -37.59 -25.92 -29.35
N SER A 2 -36.30 -25.95 -29.70
CA SER A 2 -35.24 -25.37 -28.87
C SER A 2 -35.32 -23.85 -29.05
N GLY A 3 -35.76 -23.14 -28.01
CA GLY A 3 -35.80 -21.68 -28.02
C GLY A 3 -34.36 -21.17 -28.17
N ALA A 4 -34.13 -20.23 -29.08
CA ALA A 4 -32.84 -19.58 -29.21
C ALA A 4 -32.44 -19.01 -27.84
N ALA A 5 -31.24 -19.35 -27.36
CA ALA A 5 -30.71 -18.80 -26.12
C ALA A 5 -30.75 -17.27 -26.19
N THR A 6 -31.29 -16.64 -25.16
CA THR A 6 -31.32 -15.18 -25.06
C THR A 6 -29.91 -14.65 -24.75
N ALA A 7 -29.69 -13.36 -24.98
CA ALA A 7 -28.41 -12.74 -24.64
C ALA A 7 -28.12 -12.79 -23.12
N ASP A 8 -29.17 -12.75 -22.29
CA ASP A 8 -29.09 -12.99 -20.85
C ASP A 8 -28.65 -14.42 -20.53
N ASP A 9 -29.19 -15.44 -21.23
CA ASP A 9 -28.77 -16.83 -21.04
C ASP A 9 -27.29 -17.04 -21.40
N ARG A 10 -26.81 -16.39 -22.47
CA ARG A 10 -25.39 -16.38 -22.83
C ARG A 10 -24.53 -15.75 -21.72
N ALA A 11 -24.98 -14.63 -21.16
CA ALA A 11 -24.28 -13.95 -20.06
C ALA A 11 -24.17 -14.84 -18.82
N TRP A 12 -25.26 -15.51 -18.42
CA TRP A 12 -25.24 -16.46 -17.32
C TRP A 12 -24.38 -17.69 -17.61
N GLY A 13 -24.37 -18.20 -18.84
CA GLY A 13 -23.44 -19.25 -19.26
C GLY A 13 -21.98 -18.83 -19.06
N TRP A 14 -21.65 -17.57 -19.35
CA TRP A 14 -20.30 -17.04 -19.13
C TRP A 14 -19.97 -16.90 -17.64
N VAL A 15 -20.91 -16.42 -16.82
CA VAL A 15 -20.76 -16.39 -15.35
C VAL A 15 -20.43 -17.79 -14.83
N ASP A 16 -21.16 -18.80 -15.27
CA ASP A 16 -20.98 -20.19 -14.87
C ASP A 16 -19.60 -20.72 -15.26
N HIS A 17 -19.16 -20.43 -16.48
CA HIS A 17 -17.83 -20.74 -16.98
C HIS A 17 -16.73 -20.12 -16.12
N LEU A 18 -16.83 -18.82 -15.83
CA LEU A 18 -15.84 -18.12 -15.02
C LEU A 18 -15.81 -18.63 -13.57
N VAL A 19 -16.96 -18.94 -12.97
CA VAL A 19 -17.04 -19.55 -11.63
C VAL A 19 -16.41 -20.94 -11.61
N ALA A 20 -16.49 -21.68 -12.72
CA ALA A 20 -15.84 -22.98 -12.88
C ALA A 20 -14.31 -22.89 -13.15
N GLY A 21 -13.74 -21.69 -13.20
CA GLY A 21 -12.32 -21.47 -13.47
C GLY A 21 -11.98 -21.17 -14.94
N GLY A 22 -12.99 -20.95 -15.78
CA GLY A 22 -12.84 -20.60 -17.17
C GLY A 22 -12.17 -19.24 -17.40
N THR A 23 -11.53 -19.08 -18.56
CA THR A 23 -10.75 -17.87 -18.92
C THR A 23 -11.14 -17.26 -20.26
N THR A 24 -12.11 -17.87 -20.97
CA THR A 24 -12.55 -17.46 -22.30
C THR A 24 -13.06 -16.02 -22.28
N PRO A 25 -12.56 -15.13 -23.15
CA PRO A 25 -13.07 -13.77 -23.30
C PRO A 25 -14.55 -13.73 -23.66
N TRP A 26 -15.25 -12.65 -23.28
CA TRP A 26 -16.68 -12.46 -23.58
C TRP A 26 -16.96 -12.49 -25.09
N ALA A 27 -16.13 -11.82 -25.89
CA ALA A 27 -16.26 -11.77 -27.35
C ALA A 27 -16.30 -13.17 -28.00
N ASP A 28 -15.58 -14.14 -27.41
CA ASP A 28 -15.44 -15.50 -27.93
C ASP A 28 -16.43 -16.49 -27.29
N TRP A 29 -17.17 -16.07 -26.26
CA TRP A 29 -18.10 -16.94 -25.55
C TRP A 29 -19.44 -17.06 -26.25
N ALA A 30 -20.01 -18.26 -26.39
CA ALA A 30 -21.31 -18.46 -27.06
C ALA A 30 -22.28 -19.40 -26.32
N GLU A 31 -21.84 -20.10 -25.28
CA GLU A 31 -22.69 -21.08 -24.60
C GLU A 31 -23.67 -20.41 -23.63
N ALA A 32 -24.88 -20.97 -23.56
CA ALA A 32 -25.96 -20.48 -22.71
C ALA A 32 -25.99 -21.22 -21.36
N GLY A 33 -26.37 -20.51 -20.30
CA GLY A 33 -26.55 -21.05 -18.96
C GLY A 33 -27.84 -20.55 -18.31
N PRO A 34 -28.34 -21.27 -17.29
CA PRO A 34 -29.55 -20.86 -16.60
C PRO A 34 -29.30 -19.61 -15.74
N PRO A 35 -30.29 -18.70 -15.63
CA PRO A 35 -30.16 -17.53 -14.77
C PRO A 35 -30.02 -17.91 -13.29
N ARG A 36 -29.07 -17.26 -12.59
CA ARG A 36 -28.82 -17.50 -11.16
C ARG A 36 -29.42 -16.45 -10.23
N ASP A 37 -29.59 -15.22 -10.70
CA ASP A 37 -30.17 -14.12 -9.93
C ASP A 37 -30.95 -13.16 -10.85
N ARG A 38 -31.57 -12.14 -10.25
CA ARG A 38 -32.32 -11.08 -10.94
C ARG A 38 -31.43 -10.10 -11.68
N GLN A 39 -30.18 -9.95 -11.25
CA GLN A 39 -29.23 -9.01 -11.82
C GLN A 39 -27.92 -9.73 -12.17
N LEU A 40 -27.44 -9.46 -13.38
CA LEU A 40 -26.13 -9.93 -13.83
C LEU A 40 -25.02 -9.15 -13.11
N PRO A 41 -23.92 -9.80 -12.72
CA PRO A 41 -22.72 -9.12 -12.25
C PRO A 41 -22.18 -8.17 -13.34
N GLY A 42 -21.56 -7.06 -12.90
CA GLY A 42 -20.96 -6.08 -13.81
C GLY A 42 -19.80 -6.64 -14.64
N ALA A 43 -19.59 -6.06 -15.82
CA ALA A 43 -18.50 -6.41 -16.73
C ALA A 43 -17.12 -6.37 -16.04
N GLN A 44 -16.92 -5.39 -15.15
CA GLN A 44 -15.70 -5.24 -14.37
C GLN A 44 -15.46 -6.40 -13.38
N HIS A 45 -16.52 -6.93 -12.75
CA HIS A 45 -16.41 -8.08 -11.84
C HIS A 45 -16.06 -9.36 -12.59
N LEU A 46 -16.69 -9.55 -13.75
CA LEU A 46 -16.47 -10.71 -14.60
C LEU A 46 -15.06 -10.69 -15.19
N GLU A 47 -14.55 -9.53 -15.61
CA GLU A 47 -13.17 -9.40 -16.06
C GLU A 47 -12.15 -9.64 -14.93
N VAL A 48 -12.40 -9.14 -13.70
CA VAL A 48 -11.57 -9.47 -12.53
C VAL A 48 -11.54 -10.98 -12.30
N LEU A 49 -12.69 -11.65 -12.34
CA LEU A 49 -12.76 -13.11 -12.15
C LEU A 49 -12.02 -13.87 -13.27
N ARG A 50 -12.17 -13.44 -14.53
CA ARG A 50 -11.44 -14.02 -15.66
C ARG A 50 -9.92 -13.85 -15.50
N ARG A 51 -9.45 -12.66 -15.10
CA ARG A 51 -8.03 -12.40 -14.85
C ARG A 51 -7.50 -13.15 -13.63
N LEU A 52 -8.30 -13.34 -12.58
CA LEU A 52 -7.95 -14.24 -11.48
C LEU A 52 -7.69 -15.64 -11.99
N ASN A 53 -8.59 -16.18 -12.81
CA ASN A 53 -8.48 -17.54 -13.37
C ASN A 53 -7.25 -17.71 -14.27
N LEU A 54 -6.82 -16.66 -14.98
CA LEU A 54 -5.57 -16.66 -15.75
C LEU A 54 -4.32 -16.82 -14.88
N VAL A 55 -4.31 -16.25 -13.66
CA VAL A 55 -3.22 -16.45 -12.70
C VAL A 55 -3.28 -17.84 -12.10
N ARG A 56 -4.48 -18.23 -11.67
CA ARG A 56 -4.82 -19.55 -11.10
C ARG A 56 -6.35 -19.65 -11.02
N PRO A 57 -6.97 -20.81 -11.31
CA PRO A 57 -8.41 -20.98 -11.11
C PRO A 57 -8.86 -20.55 -9.71
N ALA A 58 -9.83 -19.64 -9.64
CA ALA A 58 -10.41 -19.18 -8.38
C ALA A 58 -11.19 -20.30 -7.69
N SER A 59 -11.13 -20.34 -6.35
CA SER A 59 -12.04 -21.22 -5.61
C SER A 59 -13.48 -20.69 -5.72
N PRO A 60 -14.51 -21.54 -5.57
CA PRO A 60 -15.91 -21.09 -5.59
C PRO A 60 -16.19 -19.98 -4.56
N GLY A 61 -15.55 -20.05 -3.38
CA GLY A 61 -15.65 -19.01 -2.36
C GLY A 61 -15.06 -17.67 -2.81
N LEU A 62 -13.89 -17.67 -3.43
CA LEU A 62 -13.27 -16.46 -3.97
C LEU A 62 -14.08 -15.87 -5.13
N ALA A 63 -14.57 -16.71 -6.03
CA ALA A 63 -15.45 -16.28 -7.12
C ALA A 63 -16.73 -15.63 -6.56
N GLY A 64 -17.34 -16.24 -5.55
CA GLY A 64 -18.49 -15.68 -4.83
C GLY A 64 -18.18 -14.33 -4.21
N THR A 65 -17.04 -14.19 -3.51
CA THR A 65 -16.61 -12.90 -2.95
C THR A 65 -16.52 -11.83 -4.03
N VAL A 66 -15.77 -12.08 -5.11
CA VAL A 66 -15.59 -11.13 -6.21
C VAL A 66 -16.93 -10.71 -6.80
N LEU A 67 -17.82 -11.65 -7.12
CA LEU A 67 -19.11 -11.34 -7.74
C LEU A 67 -20.08 -10.61 -6.79
N SER A 68 -19.91 -10.75 -5.48
CA SER A 68 -20.73 -10.09 -4.46
C SER A 68 -20.18 -8.73 -4.00
N THR A 69 -18.90 -8.44 -4.28
CA THR A 69 -18.25 -7.21 -3.86
C THR A 69 -18.93 -6.01 -4.51
N SER A 70 -19.39 -5.07 -3.69
CA SER A 70 -19.81 -3.76 -4.20
C SER A 70 -18.57 -2.94 -4.58
N GLY A 71 -18.56 -2.34 -5.78
CA GLY A 71 -17.45 -1.49 -6.21
C GLY A 71 -17.14 -0.39 -5.19
N ALA A 72 -15.87 -0.22 -4.83
CA ALA A 72 -15.46 0.77 -3.83
C ALA A 72 -15.56 2.21 -4.40
N GLY A 73 -16.72 2.86 -4.23
CA GLY A 73 -16.95 4.24 -4.66
C GLY A 73 -18.42 4.63 -4.53
N ARG A 74 -18.73 5.82 -3.99
CA ARG A 74 -20.13 6.23 -3.81
C ARG A 74 -20.79 6.49 -5.17
N GLY A 75 -21.87 5.78 -5.47
CA GLY A 75 -22.76 6.06 -6.59
C GLY A 75 -22.30 5.56 -7.96
N GLN A 76 -21.20 4.79 -8.03
CA GLN A 76 -20.77 4.13 -9.26
C GLN A 76 -21.68 2.91 -9.51
N GLN A 77 -22.30 2.84 -10.68
CA GLN A 77 -23.11 1.69 -11.10
C GLN A 77 -22.24 0.62 -11.75
N ASP A 78 -22.70 -0.62 -11.68
CA ASP A 78 -22.05 -1.71 -12.40
C ASP A 78 -22.12 -1.48 -13.92
N LEU A 79 -21.04 -1.82 -14.62
CA LEU A 79 -20.99 -1.68 -16.08
C LEU A 79 -21.73 -2.85 -16.71
N ASP A 80 -22.74 -2.55 -17.53
CA ASP A 80 -23.47 -3.57 -18.27
C ASP A 80 -22.58 -4.24 -19.33
N LEU A 81 -22.88 -5.50 -19.66
CA LEU A 81 -22.21 -6.24 -20.72
C LEU A 81 -22.70 -5.81 -22.11
N VAL A 82 -21.76 -5.58 -23.03
CA VAL A 82 -22.08 -5.33 -24.43
C VAL A 82 -22.83 -6.52 -25.05
N GLY A 83 -23.93 -6.21 -25.75
CA GLY A 83 -24.74 -7.21 -26.47
C GLY A 83 -25.73 -7.99 -25.61
N VAL A 84 -25.86 -7.68 -24.31
CA VAL A 84 -26.84 -8.32 -23.41
C VAL A 84 -28.12 -7.52 -23.30
N ARG A 85 -28.00 -6.24 -22.91
CA ARG A 85 -29.13 -5.31 -22.79
C ARG A 85 -29.06 -4.22 -23.85
N GLU A 86 -30.24 -3.76 -24.26
CA GLU A 86 -30.33 -2.55 -25.07
C GLU A 86 -29.76 -1.36 -24.31
N ARG A 87 -29.14 -0.43 -25.05
CA ARG A 87 -28.51 0.74 -24.47
C ARG A 87 -29.55 1.61 -23.75
N ALA A 88 -29.38 1.79 -22.44
CA ALA A 88 -30.18 2.71 -21.67
C ALA A 88 -29.95 4.18 -22.11
N ALA A 89 -30.99 5.01 -21.98
CA ALA A 89 -30.90 6.45 -22.26
C ALA A 89 -30.02 7.21 -21.25
N PHE A 90 -29.84 6.63 -20.05
CA PHE A 90 -29.06 7.19 -18.95
C PHE A 90 -28.17 6.10 -18.34
N GLY A 91 -26.99 6.48 -17.83
CA GLY A 91 -26.02 5.54 -17.22
C GLY A 91 -24.77 5.33 -18.07
N ALA A 92 -23.84 4.51 -17.55
CA ALA A 92 -22.66 4.10 -18.30
C ALA A 92 -23.04 3.26 -19.53
N ARG A 93 -22.24 3.32 -20.59
CA ARG A 93 -22.48 2.48 -21.77
C ARG A 93 -22.12 1.03 -21.45
N PRO A 94 -22.87 0.05 -22.00
CA PRO A 94 -22.41 -1.33 -21.97
C PRO A 94 -21.02 -1.44 -22.60
N VAL A 95 -20.17 -2.27 -21.99
CA VAL A 95 -18.75 -2.37 -22.33
C VAL A 95 -18.37 -3.83 -22.58
N ASP A 96 -17.37 -4.06 -23.45
CA ASP A 96 -16.69 -5.35 -23.46
C ASP A 96 -15.84 -5.47 -22.18
N PRO A 97 -15.99 -6.54 -21.38
CA PRO A 97 -15.14 -6.79 -20.22
C PRO A 97 -13.63 -6.62 -20.48
N ALA A 98 -13.14 -6.96 -21.68
CA ALA A 98 -11.74 -6.80 -22.04
C ALA A 98 -11.29 -5.33 -22.17
N GLU A 99 -12.22 -4.41 -22.39
CA GLU A 99 -11.99 -2.96 -22.54
C GLU A 99 -12.16 -2.19 -21.22
N VAL A 100 -12.53 -2.88 -20.12
CA VAL A 100 -12.63 -2.25 -18.80
C VAL A 100 -11.26 -1.76 -18.35
N SER A 101 -11.18 -0.50 -17.93
CA SER A 101 -9.93 0.12 -17.49
C SER A 101 -9.33 -0.60 -16.30
N VAL A 102 -8.00 -0.65 -16.24
CA VAL A 102 -7.30 -1.31 -15.14
C VAL A 102 -7.61 -0.66 -13.79
N GLU A 103 -7.81 0.66 -13.76
CA GLU A 103 -8.26 1.39 -12.56
C GLU A 103 -9.58 0.81 -11.99
N GLU A 104 -10.57 0.56 -12.84
CA GLU A 104 -11.85 -0.02 -12.42
C GLU A 104 -11.67 -1.45 -11.91
N LEU A 105 -10.82 -2.24 -12.57
CA LEU A 105 -10.47 -3.59 -12.10
C LEU A 105 -9.76 -3.57 -10.74
N CYS A 106 -8.83 -2.64 -10.53
CA CYS A 106 -8.15 -2.42 -9.26
C CYS A 106 -9.15 -2.06 -8.15
N ARG A 107 -10.18 -1.25 -8.45
CA ARG A 107 -11.24 -0.88 -7.50
C ARG A 107 -12.06 -2.09 -7.05
N ILE A 108 -12.47 -2.95 -7.98
CA ILE A 108 -13.19 -4.19 -7.65
C ILE A 108 -12.29 -5.15 -6.86
N ALA A 109 -11.04 -5.34 -7.30
CA ALA A 109 -10.09 -6.20 -6.61
C ALA A 109 -9.78 -5.70 -5.18
N ALA A 110 -9.69 -4.39 -4.97
CA ALA A 110 -9.52 -3.77 -3.66
C ALA A 110 -10.75 -3.98 -2.76
N GLY A 111 -11.96 -3.90 -3.32
CA GLY A 111 -13.20 -4.24 -2.61
C GLY A 111 -13.21 -5.70 -2.15
N ALA A 112 -12.89 -6.63 -3.05
CA ALA A 112 -12.84 -8.06 -2.74
C ALA A 112 -11.75 -8.38 -1.71
N LEU A 113 -10.59 -7.71 -1.79
CA LEU A 113 -9.55 -7.81 -0.76
C LEU A 113 -10.03 -7.29 0.59
N ALA A 114 -10.78 -6.18 0.61
CA ALA A 114 -11.35 -5.65 1.85
C ALA A 114 -12.35 -6.64 2.46
N ASP A 115 -13.23 -7.24 1.67
CA ASP A 115 -14.18 -8.26 2.12
C ASP A 115 -13.45 -9.47 2.72
N LEU A 116 -12.42 -10.00 2.05
CA LEU A 116 -11.60 -11.09 2.58
C LEU A 116 -10.86 -10.70 3.87
N VAL A 117 -10.33 -9.48 3.96
CA VAL A 117 -9.64 -8.99 5.16
C VAL A 117 -10.58 -8.87 6.35
N LEU A 118 -11.84 -8.50 6.11
CA LEU A 118 -12.88 -8.41 7.14
C LEU A 118 -13.37 -9.81 7.57
N ALA A 119 -13.52 -10.73 6.61
CA ALA A 119 -13.91 -12.11 6.85
C ALA A 119 -12.80 -12.93 7.54
N ALA A 120 -11.53 -12.57 7.32
CA ALA A 120 -10.40 -13.25 7.95
C ALA A 120 -10.55 -13.22 9.49
N PRO A 121 -10.26 -14.33 10.18
CA PRO A 121 -10.29 -14.37 11.63
C PRO A 121 -9.42 -13.24 12.18
N SER A 122 -9.99 -12.39 13.03
CA SER A 122 -9.18 -11.47 13.81
C SER A 122 -8.18 -12.33 14.57
N LEU A 123 -6.89 -12.11 14.32
CA LEU A 123 -5.89 -12.68 15.22
C LEU A 123 -6.28 -12.21 16.62
N PRO A 124 -6.37 -13.11 17.62
CA PRO A 124 -6.62 -12.66 18.98
C PRO A 124 -5.60 -11.57 19.25
N ALA A 125 -6.09 -10.39 19.65
CA ALA A 125 -5.25 -9.23 19.93
C ALA A 125 -4.05 -9.77 20.68
N GLN A 126 -2.84 -9.66 20.11
CA GLN A 126 -1.69 -10.32 20.70
C GLN A 126 -1.68 -9.94 22.17
N ASP A 127 -1.86 -10.93 23.05
CA ASP A 127 -1.85 -10.73 24.50
C ASP A 127 -0.69 -9.78 24.74
N PRO A 128 -0.91 -8.59 25.33
CA PRO A 128 0.08 -7.52 25.36
C PRO A 128 1.37 -8.17 25.81
N VAL A 129 2.30 -8.36 24.86
CA VAL A 129 3.49 -9.23 25.02
C VAL A 129 3.99 -8.94 26.40
N ARG A 130 3.87 -9.89 27.35
CA ARG A 130 4.12 -9.65 28.78
C ARG A 130 5.41 -8.87 28.85
N THR A 131 5.29 -7.54 28.99
CA THR A 131 6.45 -6.68 28.74
C THR A 131 7.44 -7.13 29.78
N PRO A 132 8.63 -7.63 29.41
CA PRO A 132 9.62 -8.02 30.39
C PRO A 132 9.70 -6.84 31.36
N ARG A 133 9.41 -7.08 32.65
CA ARG A 133 9.34 -5.99 33.64
C ARG A 133 10.54 -5.10 33.37
N PRO A 134 10.32 -3.80 33.07
CA PRO A 134 11.39 -2.94 32.60
C PRO A 134 12.51 -3.08 33.61
N ARG A 135 13.64 -3.67 33.20
CA ARG A 135 14.81 -3.72 34.07
C ARG A 135 15.04 -2.27 34.46
N LEU A 136 15.05 -1.97 35.76
CA LEU A 136 15.01 -0.62 36.36
C LEU A 136 16.08 0.37 35.83
N ARG A 137 16.96 -0.07 34.93
CA ARG A 137 17.76 0.78 34.06
C ARG A 137 16.87 1.47 33.03
N ARG A 138 16.31 2.61 33.43
CA ARG A 138 15.63 3.60 32.59
C ARG A 138 16.43 3.80 31.29
N THR A 139 15.95 3.24 30.18
CA THR A 139 16.46 3.55 28.84
C THR A 139 16.28 5.04 28.62
N ARG A 140 17.35 5.73 28.23
CA ARG A 140 17.38 7.18 28.03
C ARG A 140 17.46 7.50 26.54
N TYR A 141 16.56 6.96 25.73
CA TYR A 141 16.52 7.29 24.31
C TYR A 141 15.09 7.40 23.76
N ARG A 142 14.91 8.16 22.68
CA ARG A 142 13.67 8.23 21.90
C ARG A 142 13.99 8.06 20.43
N LEU A 143 13.06 7.46 19.68
CA LEU A 143 13.13 7.32 18.22
C LEU A 143 12.16 8.31 17.59
N VAL A 144 12.66 9.14 16.68
CA VAL A 144 11.88 10.15 15.92
C VAL A 144 12.38 10.18 14.47
N GLY A 145 11.66 10.85 13.57
CA GLY A 145 12.00 10.87 12.14
C GLY A 145 11.23 9.78 11.41
N ASP A 146 11.94 8.90 10.72
CA ASP A 146 11.37 7.94 9.80
C ASP A 146 10.26 7.08 10.44
N PRO A 147 9.02 7.19 9.95
CA PRO A 147 7.90 6.49 10.57
C PRO A 147 7.97 4.98 10.37
N LEU A 148 8.54 4.51 9.25
CA LEU A 148 8.63 3.09 8.94
C LEU A 148 9.73 2.44 9.77
N LEU A 149 10.94 3.02 9.77
CA LEU A 149 12.06 2.57 10.61
C LEU A 149 11.70 2.70 12.09
N GLY A 150 11.14 3.83 12.50
CA GLY A 150 10.79 4.11 13.89
C GLY A 150 9.79 3.11 14.46
N ALA A 151 8.76 2.74 13.68
CA ALA A 151 7.80 1.72 14.10
C ALA A 151 8.44 0.31 14.16
N ALA A 152 9.30 -0.03 13.20
CA ALA A 152 9.98 -1.32 13.17
C ALA A 152 10.98 -1.49 14.33
N TYR A 153 11.89 -0.53 14.50
CA TYR A 153 12.89 -0.54 15.56
C TYR A 153 12.28 -0.49 16.95
N ARG A 154 11.21 0.32 17.14
CA ARG A 154 10.48 0.33 18.42
C ARG A 154 9.95 -1.05 18.78
N ARG A 155 9.28 -1.75 17.85
CA ARG A 155 8.74 -3.09 18.11
C ARG A 155 9.84 -4.09 18.49
N GLN A 156 10.94 -4.09 17.76
CA GLN A 156 12.07 -5.00 18.01
C GLN A 156 12.75 -4.71 19.36
N LEU A 157 13.00 -3.43 19.69
CA LEU A 157 13.61 -3.04 20.96
C LEU A 157 12.69 -3.32 22.15
N VAL A 158 11.37 -3.10 22.01
CA VAL A 158 10.38 -3.46 23.03
C VAL A 158 10.37 -4.97 23.27
N ALA A 159 10.40 -5.80 22.22
CA ALA A 159 10.48 -7.25 22.34
C ALA A 159 11.75 -7.72 23.08
N GLN A 160 12.84 -6.94 23.01
CA GLN A 160 14.09 -7.19 23.74
C GLN A 160 14.11 -6.60 25.17
N GLY A 161 12.98 -6.07 25.67
CA GLY A 161 12.91 -5.44 26.99
C GLY A 161 13.59 -4.06 27.06
N ARG A 162 13.76 -3.38 25.93
CA ARG A 162 14.40 -2.07 25.79
C ARG A 162 13.41 -1.07 25.17
N PRO A 163 12.33 -0.66 25.86
CA PRO A 163 11.41 0.32 25.31
C PRO A 163 12.07 1.71 25.18
N PRO A 164 11.81 2.51 24.12
CA PRO A 164 12.23 3.91 24.08
C PRO A 164 11.50 4.74 25.14
N GLY A 165 12.18 5.68 25.80
CA GLY A 165 11.58 6.53 26.84
C GLY A 165 12.58 7.32 27.69
N GLY A 166 12.11 7.73 28.87
CA GLY A 166 12.90 8.47 29.87
C GLY A 166 12.63 9.98 29.92
N ARG A 167 12.96 10.60 31.07
CA ARG A 167 12.75 12.04 31.34
C ARG A 167 13.73 12.95 30.58
N SER A 168 14.92 12.44 30.23
CA SER A 168 15.93 13.16 29.45
C SER A 168 16.57 12.20 28.45
N PRO A 169 15.89 11.88 27.34
CA PRO A 169 16.38 10.90 26.36
C PRO A 169 17.44 11.49 25.44
N ARG A 170 18.35 10.66 24.93
CA ARG A 170 19.04 10.89 23.66
C ARG A 170 18.03 10.66 22.54
N VAL A 171 17.78 11.66 21.73
CA VAL A 171 16.84 11.57 20.61
C VAL A 171 17.61 11.02 19.42
N LEU A 172 17.20 9.86 18.92
CA LEU A 172 17.70 9.28 17.69
C LEU A 172 16.76 9.73 16.57
N LEU A 173 17.26 10.64 15.74
CA LEU A 173 16.58 11.13 14.56
C LEU A 173 16.90 10.16 13.42
N LEU A 174 15.98 9.24 13.17
CA LEU A 174 16.10 8.19 12.16
C LEU A 174 15.96 8.81 10.77
N LEU A 175 17.01 8.68 9.98
CA LEU A 175 17.11 9.19 8.62
C LEU A 175 17.56 8.07 7.68
N THR A 176 17.36 8.30 6.40
CA THR A 176 17.84 7.52 5.27
C THR A 176 18.16 8.54 4.16
N ASP A 177 18.45 8.11 2.94
CA ASP A 177 18.55 9.07 1.84
C ASP A 177 17.19 9.77 1.65
N TYR A 178 17.20 11.02 1.20
CA TYR A 178 15.98 11.85 1.23
C TYR A 178 14.85 11.27 0.35
N ALA A 179 15.18 10.59 -0.74
CA ALA A 179 14.22 9.91 -1.61
C ALA A 179 13.56 8.71 -0.90
N SER A 180 14.36 7.84 -0.28
CA SER A 180 13.85 6.75 0.57
C SER A 180 13.00 7.27 1.73
N TYR A 181 13.37 8.42 2.30
CA TYR A 181 12.65 9.00 3.44
C TYR A 181 11.25 9.48 3.04
N LEU A 182 11.13 10.11 1.86
CA LEU A 182 9.84 10.45 1.26
C LEU A 182 9.00 9.19 1.01
N ALA A 183 9.60 8.14 0.43
CA ALA A 183 8.92 6.87 0.16
C ALA A 183 8.42 6.19 1.45
N ASP A 184 9.23 6.19 2.52
CA ASP A 184 8.85 5.60 3.81
C ASP A 184 7.73 6.41 4.50
N VAL A 185 7.73 7.74 4.36
CA VAL A 185 6.64 8.60 4.84
C VAL A 185 5.35 8.33 4.06
N TRP A 186 5.39 8.30 2.72
CA TRP A 186 4.22 7.97 1.92
C TRP A 186 3.72 6.56 2.21
N SER A 187 4.60 5.57 2.33
CA SER A 187 4.26 4.19 2.71
C SER A 187 3.50 4.12 4.04
N SER A 188 3.90 4.93 5.03
CA SER A 188 3.22 5.05 6.32
C SER A 188 1.83 5.69 6.20
N GLN A 189 1.63 6.58 5.23
CA GLN A 189 0.35 7.24 4.95
C GLN A 189 -0.59 6.35 4.12
N ALA A 190 -0.08 5.63 3.11
CA ALA A 190 -0.83 4.66 2.33
C ALA A 190 -1.49 3.62 3.25
N ARG A 191 -0.75 3.11 4.24
CA ARG A 191 -1.26 2.20 5.29
C ARG A 191 -2.34 2.78 6.20
N ARG A 192 -2.54 4.11 6.19
CA ARG A 192 -3.60 4.79 6.95
C ARG A 192 -4.80 5.13 6.07
N GLY A 193 -4.70 4.94 4.75
CA GLY A 193 -5.71 5.26 3.76
C GLY A 193 -5.65 6.69 3.25
N ASN A 194 -4.45 7.19 2.93
CA ASN A 194 -4.32 8.45 2.19
C ASN A 194 -4.96 8.32 0.80
N GLY A 195 -5.56 9.40 0.28
CA GLY A 195 -6.27 9.37 -1.00
C GLY A 195 -5.35 9.32 -2.22
N LEU A 196 -4.20 10.01 -2.16
CA LEU A 196 -3.31 10.18 -3.32
C LEU A 196 -2.31 9.03 -3.46
N GLY A 197 -2.16 8.55 -4.71
CA GLY A 197 -1.05 7.69 -5.12
C GLY A 197 0.31 8.39 -4.98
N TRP A 198 1.40 7.66 -5.17
CA TRP A 198 2.76 8.15 -4.92
C TRP A 198 3.12 9.43 -5.71
N ALA A 199 2.92 9.41 -7.03
CA ALA A 199 3.25 10.55 -7.91
C ALA A 199 2.42 11.79 -7.55
N GLY A 200 1.09 11.66 -7.49
CA GLY A 200 0.20 12.77 -7.13
C GLY A 200 0.44 13.31 -5.71
N TRP A 201 0.86 12.45 -4.77
CA TRP A 201 1.27 12.89 -3.44
C TRP A 201 2.52 13.77 -3.51
N LEU A 202 3.54 13.42 -4.31
CA LEU A 202 4.73 14.25 -4.50
C LEU A 202 4.41 15.55 -5.24
N ASP A 203 3.64 15.48 -6.32
CA ASP A 203 3.26 16.64 -7.15
C ASP A 203 2.63 17.76 -6.30
N GLN A 204 1.81 17.40 -5.30
CA GLN A 204 1.21 18.34 -4.35
C GLN A 204 2.25 19.22 -3.61
N PHE A 205 3.39 18.64 -3.23
CA PHE A 205 4.42 19.33 -2.45
C PHE A 205 5.40 20.07 -3.35
N VAL A 206 5.79 19.46 -4.46
CA VAL A 206 6.70 20.06 -5.44
C VAL A 206 6.07 21.31 -6.04
N GLY A 207 4.80 21.25 -6.47
CA GLY A 207 4.11 22.39 -7.06
C GLY A 207 3.96 23.60 -6.12
N GLN A 208 3.99 23.37 -4.80
CA GLN A 208 3.93 24.42 -3.78
C GLN A 208 5.32 24.81 -3.25
N SER A 209 6.39 24.13 -3.68
CA SER A 209 7.75 24.31 -3.14
C SER A 209 7.80 24.18 -1.61
N VAL A 210 7.01 23.25 -1.05
CA VAL A 210 6.95 22.98 0.40
C VAL A 210 7.31 21.53 0.69
N VAL A 211 7.83 21.27 1.89
CA VAL A 211 8.08 19.90 2.34
C VAL A 211 6.88 19.34 3.09
N PRO A 212 6.58 18.03 2.96
CA PRO A 212 5.60 17.40 3.82
C PRO A 212 5.97 17.59 5.31
N PRO A 213 5.04 17.96 6.21
CA PRO A 213 5.38 18.24 7.61
C PRO A 213 6.06 17.09 8.36
N ARG A 214 5.82 15.83 7.94
CA ARG A 214 6.50 14.65 8.51
C ARG A 214 7.89 14.39 7.94
N VAL A 215 8.22 15.04 6.83
CA VAL A 215 9.51 14.98 6.13
C VAL A 215 10.38 16.18 6.51
N ASP A 216 9.84 17.22 7.13
CA ASP A 216 10.62 18.36 7.62
C ASP A 216 11.57 17.97 8.77
N VAL A 217 12.73 17.45 8.38
CA VAL A 217 13.78 16.97 9.27
C VAL A 217 14.33 18.11 10.12
N LEU A 218 14.48 19.31 9.53
CA LEU A 218 15.03 20.46 10.24
C LEU A 218 14.08 20.95 11.31
N ALA A 219 12.79 21.11 11.02
CA ALA A 219 11.80 21.49 12.03
C ALA A 219 11.72 20.45 13.16
N LEU A 220 11.80 19.15 12.82
CA LEU A 220 11.79 18.08 13.82
C LEU A 220 13.07 18.11 14.69
N ALA A 221 14.24 18.28 14.08
CA ALA A 221 15.51 18.37 14.79
C ALA A 221 15.54 19.60 15.70
N GLU A 222 15.03 20.74 15.23
CA GLU A 222 14.97 21.99 15.99
C GLU A 222 14.01 21.87 17.17
N LEU A 223 12.82 21.30 16.96
CA LEU A 223 11.84 21.01 18.03
C LEU A 223 12.48 20.20 19.16
N TRP A 224 13.22 19.14 18.84
CA TRP A 224 13.90 18.33 19.84
C TRP A 224 15.15 19.01 20.39
N GLY A 225 15.87 19.79 19.58
CA GLY A 225 17.01 20.60 19.99
C GLY A 225 16.63 21.59 21.10
N ARG A 226 15.51 22.30 20.94
CA ARG A 226 14.95 23.19 21.99
C ARG A 226 14.56 22.42 23.25
N ARG A 227 14.08 21.18 23.12
CA ARG A 227 13.54 20.39 24.24
C ARG A 227 14.60 19.65 25.05
N VAL A 228 15.65 19.13 24.41
CA VAL A 228 16.68 18.30 25.07
C VAL A 228 18.11 18.78 24.85
N GLY A 229 18.31 19.85 24.08
CA GLY A 229 19.62 20.35 23.66
C GLY A 229 20.13 19.66 22.39
N VAL A 230 20.76 20.43 21.50
CA VAL A 230 21.34 19.99 20.21
C VAL A 230 22.23 18.76 20.36
N ARG A 231 23.13 18.77 21.35
CA ARG A 231 24.07 17.67 21.64
C ARG A 231 23.41 16.33 22.00
N ARG A 232 22.10 16.31 22.26
CA ARG A 232 21.34 15.10 22.63
C ARG A 232 20.44 14.61 21.50
N VAL A 233 20.44 15.27 20.35
CA VAL A 233 19.74 14.85 19.13
C VAL A 233 20.78 14.30 18.16
N HIS A 234 20.70 12.99 17.89
CA HIS A 234 21.64 12.26 17.06
C HIS A 234 20.95 11.84 15.76
N PRO A 235 21.28 12.47 14.62
CA PRO A 235 20.97 11.93 13.30
C PRO A 235 21.59 10.54 13.16
N VAL A 236 20.79 9.54 12.76
CA VAL A 236 21.24 8.15 12.56
C VAL A 236 20.67 7.58 11.27
N PHE A 237 21.50 6.87 10.51
CA PHE A 237 21.22 6.39 9.15
C PHE A 237 21.07 4.87 9.05
N GLY A 238 21.27 4.15 10.16
CA GLY A 238 21.27 2.70 10.10
C GLY A 238 21.06 2.01 11.43
N ALA A 239 20.71 0.73 11.33
CA ALA A 239 20.47 -0.17 12.44
C ALA A 239 21.65 -0.23 13.43
N ALA A 240 22.88 -0.24 12.92
CA ALA A 240 24.10 -0.31 13.75
C ALA A 240 24.25 0.92 14.66
N GLU A 241 23.92 2.11 14.18
CA GLU A 241 23.99 3.35 14.96
C GLU A 241 22.91 3.39 16.04
N VAL A 242 21.71 2.89 15.72
CA VAL A 242 20.63 2.70 16.70
C VAL A 242 21.06 1.68 17.77
N ALA A 243 21.64 0.56 17.38
CA ALA A 243 22.10 -0.48 18.30
C ALA A 243 23.17 0.04 19.28
N LYS A 244 24.11 0.87 18.80
CA LYS A 244 25.14 1.50 19.65
C LYS A 244 24.55 2.37 20.78
N ILE A 245 23.43 3.06 20.54
CA ILE A 245 22.84 3.99 21.53
C ILE A 245 21.71 3.35 22.34
N ALA A 246 20.86 2.55 21.71
CA ALA A 246 19.73 1.87 22.36
C ALA A 246 20.13 0.55 23.06
N GLY A 247 21.25 -0.05 22.64
CA GLY A 247 21.83 -1.26 23.22
C GLY A 247 21.14 -2.57 22.84
N GLY A 248 20.44 -2.63 21.70
CA GLY A 248 19.75 -3.84 21.22
C GLY A 248 19.82 -3.95 19.70
N ASP A 249 19.74 -5.18 19.20
CA ASP A 249 19.87 -5.45 17.76
C ASP A 249 18.58 -5.09 17.04
N VAL A 250 18.68 -4.24 16.03
CA VAL A 250 17.55 -3.92 15.17
C VAL A 250 17.88 -4.25 13.72
N ARG A 251 16.85 -4.56 12.95
CA ARG A 251 16.93 -4.80 11.52
C ARG A 251 15.93 -3.91 10.81
N ALA A 252 16.36 -3.34 9.68
CA ALA A 252 15.49 -2.55 8.83
C ALA A 252 14.26 -3.40 8.44
N PRO A 253 13.04 -2.81 8.41
CA PRO A 253 11.87 -3.50 7.95
C PRO A 253 11.98 -3.80 6.45
N HIS A 254 11.31 -4.86 6.01
CA HIS A 254 11.05 -5.07 4.60
C HIS A 254 10.17 -3.91 4.07
N ARG A 255 10.66 -3.23 3.04
CA ARG A 255 9.91 -2.22 2.27
C ARG A 255 9.11 -2.94 1.20
N LEU A 256 7.82 -2.63 1.14
CA LEU A 256 6.95 -3.15 0.09
C LEU A 256 7.26 -2.44 -1.23
N SER A 257 7.02 -3.13 -2.34
CA SER A 257 7.01 -2.52 -3.66
C SER A 257 5.95 -1.42 -3.76
N TRP A 258 6.13 -0.52 -4.72
CA TRP A 258 5.14 0.52 -5.02
C TRP A 258 3.76 -0.09 -5.29
N ALA A 259 3.70 -1.16 -6.10
CA ALA A 259 2.45 -1.82 -6.45
C ALA A 259 1.72 -2.41 -5.23
N ALA A 260 2.47 -3.04 -4.31
CA ALA A 260 1.91 -3.53 -3.06
C ALA A 260 1.42 -2.39 -2.15
N LEU A 261 2.07 -1.22 -2.17
CA LEU A 261 1.63 -0.05 -1.40
C LEU A 261 0.38 0.62 -1.98
N GLU A 262 0.26 0.70 -3.31
CA GLU A 262 -0.98 1.12 -3.97
C GLU A 262 -2.12 0.15 -3.66
N ALA A 263 -1.85 -1.16 -3.67
CA ALA A 263 -2.84 -2.15 -3.24
C ALA A 263 -3.30 -1.95 -1.78
N VAL A 264 -2.38 -1.59 -0.87
CA VAL A 264 -2.75 -1.18 0.50
C VAL A 264 -3.61 0.08 0.49
N ARG A 265 -3.26 1.09 -0.32
CA ARG A 265 -3.98 2.37 -0.38
C ARG A 265 -5.43 2.16 -0.83
N GLU A 266 -5.62 1.45 -1.94
CA GLU A 266 -6.95 1.18 -2.50
C GLU A 266 -7.80 0.33 -1.54
N THR A 267 -7.22 -0.76 -1.01
CA THR A 267 -7.93 -1.61 -0.04
C THR A 267 -8.26 -0.84 1.25
N SER A 268 -7.36 0.03 1.72
CA SER A 268 -7.63 0.87 2.89
C SER A 268 -8.74 1.88 2.63
N THR A 269 -8.91 2.35 1.39
CA THR A 269 -10.00 3.25 1.01
C THR A 269 -11.34 2.51 1.07
N ALA A 270 -11.41 1.27 0.57
CA ALA A 270 -12.58 0.40 0.69
C ALA A 270 -12.91 0.11 2.17
N LEU A 271 -11.92 -0.32 2.97
CA LEU A 271 -12.10 -0.62 4.39
C LEU A 271 -12.58 0.58 5.22
N ARG A 272 -12.28 1.81 4.80
CA ARG A 272 -12.71 3.03 5.50
C ARG A 272 -14.23 3.19 5.54
N VAL A 273 -14.95 2.61 4.57
CA VAL A 273 -16.41 2.62 4.54
C VAL A 273 -16.99 1.59 5.52
N ALA A 274 -16.31 0.46 5.70
CA ALA A 274 -16.83 -0.67 6.48
C ALA A 274 -16.48 -0.62 7.98
N VAL A 275 -15.29 -0.11 8.35
CA VAL A 275 -14.80 -0.18 9.74
C VAL A 275 -14.14 1.12 10.23
N PRO A 276 -14.22 1.43 11.54
CA PRO A 276 -13.58 2.61 12.11
C PRO A 276 -12.05 2.54 12.05
N GLU A 277 -11.36 3.68 12.20
CA GLU A 277 -9.90 3.78 12.03
C GLU A 277 -9.09 2.77 12.88
N PRO A 278 -9.36 2.56 14.19
CA PRO A 278 -8.56 1.63 15.00
C PRO A 278 -8.63 0.20 14.48
N GLU A 279 -9.82 -0.28 14.14
CA GLU A 279 -10.02 -1.62 13.58
C GLU A 279 -9.39 -1.73 12.20
N ARG A 280 -9.60 -0.74 11.31
CA ARG A 280 -8.97 -0.68 9.99
C ARG A 280 -7.46 -0.85 10.08
N ARG A 281 -6.82 -0.12 11.02
CA ARG A 281 -5.37 -0.18 11.23
C ARG A 281 -4.92 -1.55 11.71
N SER A 282 -5.70 -2.19 12.58
CA SER A 282 -5.45 -3.57 13.03
C SER A 282 -5.52 -4.55 11.85
N ARG A 283 -6.63 -4.51 11.09
CA ARG A 283 -6.86 -5.35 9.90
C ARG A 283 -5.76 -5.20 8.85
N ILE A 284 -5.35 -3.97 8.55
CA ILE A 284 -4.24 -3.72 7.61
C ILE A 284 -2.94 -4.32 8.15
N ALA A 285 -2.62 -4.05 9.42
CA ALA A 285 -1.34 -4.46 10.00
C ALA A 285 -1.20 -5.98 10.18
N GLU A 286 -2.29 -6.64 10.57
CA GLU A 286 -2.32 -8.04 11.02
C GLU A 286 -2.76 -9.01 9.93
N THR A 287 -3.51 -8.54 8.92
CA THR A 287 -4.05 -9.39 7.85
C THR A 287 -3.50 -9.00 6.48
N LEU A 288 -3.77 -7.78 6.00
CA LEU A 288 -3.44 -7.37 4.63
C LEU A 288 -1.93 -7.29 4.38
N LEU A 289 -1.17 -6.64 5.28
CA LEU A 289 0.28 -6.50 5.10
C LEU A 289 1.01 -7.85 5.08
N PRO A 290 0.69 -8.83 5.95
CA PRO A 290 1.24 -10.18 5.83
C PRO A 290 0.91 -10.88 4.50
N TRP A 291 -0.29 -10.71 3.95
CA TRP A 291 -0.63 -11.29 2.64
C TRP A 291 0.18 -10.66 1.52
N LEU A 292 0.27 -9.33 1.49
CA LEU A 292 1.03 -8.61 0.48
C LEU A 292 2.53 -8.95 0.55
N ARG A 293 3.13 -9.00 1.74
CA ARG A 293 4.53 -9.43 1.89
C ARG A 293 4.82 -10.83 1.39
N ALA A 294 3.82 -11.72 1.40
CA ALA A 294 4.00 -13.09 0.93
C ALA A 294 3.96 -13.20 -0.60
N VAL A 295 3.36 -12.22 -1.28
CA VAL A 295 3.23 -12.19 -2.75
C VAL A 295 4.13 -11.14 -3.41
N ASP A 296 4.63 -10.19 -2.63
CA ASP A 296 5.64 -9.21 -3.02
C ASP A 296 7.02 -9.87 -3.00
N ASP A 297 7.32 -10.57 -4.09
CA ASP A 297 8.52 -11.40 -4.30
C ASP A 297 9.81 -10.60 -4.53
N GLY A 298 9.74 -9.26 -4.42
CA GLY A 298 10.88 -8.35 -4.61
C GLY A 298 11.25 -8.11 -6.07
N THR A 299 10.45 -8.60 -7.03
CA THR A 299 10.64 -8.29 -8.46
C THR A 299 10.28 -6.85 -8.79
N LEU A 300 9.30 -6.28 -8.07
CA LEU A 300 8.87 -4.90 -8.21
C LEU A 300 9.64 -3.99 -7.25
N ALA A 301 10.01 -2.81 -7.74
CA ALA A 301 10.76 -1.84 -6.95
C ALA A 301 9.88 -1.16 -5.88
N ALA A 302 10.52 -0.71 -4.80
CA ALA A 302 9.92 0.28 -3.89
C ALA A 302 9.63 1.60 -4.62
N PRO A 303 8.78 2.49 -4.08
CA PRO A 303 8.50 3.78 -4.71
C PRO A 303 9.77 4.57 -5.02
N VAL A 304 9.91 5.01 -6.27
CA VAL A 304 11.03 5.79 -6.78
C VAL A 304 10.55 7.20 -7.08
N VAL A 305 11.36 8.21 -6.77
CA VAL A 305 11.05 9.60 -7.12
C VAL A 305 11.08 9.74 -8.65
N PRO A 306 10.00 10.21 -9.28
CA PRO A 306 9.99 10.47 -10.73
C PRO A 306 11.08 11.46 -11.15
N GLU A 307 11.69 11.27 -12.32
CA GLU A 307 12.81 12.09 -12.84
C GLU A 307 12.53 13.58 -12.80
N ARG A 308 11.30 13.99 -13.16
CA ARG A 308 10.84 15.38 -13.10
C ARG A 308 11.00 16.06 -11.74
N HIS A 309 11.14 15.28 -10.66
CA HIS A 309 11.25 15.77 -9.27
C HIS A 309 12.66 15.63 -8.69
N HIS A 310 13.63 15.10 -9.44
CA HIS A 310 14.97 14.82 -8.93
C HIS A 310 15.69 16.06 -8.42
N ASP A 311 15.58 17.19 -9.13
CA ASP A 311 16.21 18.45 -8.74
C ASP A 311 15.65 19.00 -7.42
N TRP A 312 14.32 18.93 -7.24
CA TRP A 312 13.68 19.34 -6.00
C TRP A 312 14.13 18.47 -4.83
N VAL A 313 14.14 17.13 -5.01
CA VAL A 313 14.60 16.19 -3.97
C VAL A 313 16.08 16.43 -3.62
N ARG A 314 16.93 16.68 -4.61
CA ARG A 314 18.35 16.97 -4.40
C ARG A 314 18.55 18.28 -3.64
N ALA A 315 17.85 19.35 -4.02
CA ALA A 315 17.90 20.64 -3.35
C ALA A 315 17.47 20.53 -1.88
N GLU A 316 16.38 19.81 -1.61
CA GLU A 316 15.91 19.58 -0.25
C GLU A 316 16.87 18.71 0.58
N ALA A 317 17.46 17.68 -0.02
CA ALA A 317 18.48 16.86 0.65
C ALA A 317 19.70 17.70 1.07
N VAL A 318 20.18 18.58 0.18
CA VAL A 318 21.28 19.52 0.46
C VAL A 318 20.88 20.50 1.56
N ARG A 319 19.68 21.08 1.48
CA ARG A 319 19.16 22.00 2.51
C ARG A 319 19.13 21.35 3.90
N VAL A 320 18.63 20.12 4.00
CA VAL A 320 18.58 19.38 5.27
C VAL A 320 19.99 19.05 5.76
N ARG A 321 20.88 18.57 4.89
CA ARG A 321 22.28 18.28 5.23
C ARG A 321 22.97 19.52 5.81
N ASP A 322 22.92 20.63 5.09
CA ASP A 322 23.61 21.86 5.45
C ASP A 322 23.00 22.49 6.71
N GLY A 323 21.68 22.42 6.88
CA GLY A 323 20.99 22.87 8.09
C GLY A 323 21.39 22.07 9.34
N LEU A 324 21.51 20.73 9.22
CA LEU A 324 21.95 19.89 10.34
C LEU A 324 23.44 20.12 10.69
N LEU A 325 24.29 20.34 9.68
CA LEU A 325 25.70 20.71 9.88
C LEU A 325 25.83 22.05 10.58
N ALA A 326 25.18 23.09 10.05
CA ALA A 326 25.26 24.45 10.58
C ALA A 326 24.75 24.55 12.04
N ALA A 327 23.73 23.76 12.38
CA ALA A 327 23.19 23.72 13.73
C ALA A 327 24.06 22.93 14.73
N GLY A 328 25.12 22.23 14.29
CA GLY A 328 26.08 21.55 15.15
C GLY A 328 25.54 20.27 15.80
N TYR A 329 24.62 19.56 15.15
CA TYR A 329 24.14 18.27 15.65
C TYR A 329 25.26 17.21 15.64
N PRO A 330 25.33 16.31 16.64
CA PRO A 330 26.32 15.23 16.69
C PRO A 330 26.01 14.13 15.67
N VAL A 331 26.68 14.19 14.53
CA VAL A 331 26.58 13.23 13.42
C VAL A 331 27.81 12.32 13.40
N PRO A 332 27.66 11.02 13.09
CA PRO A 332 28.79 10.20 12.65
C PRO A 332 29.57 10.85 11.48
N GLU A 333 30.88 10.67 11.44
CA GLU A 333 31.72 11.17 10.36
C GLU A 333 31.23 10.67 8.98
N GLY A 334 31.13 11.56 7.99
CA GLY A 334 30.54 11.28 6.67
C GLY A 334 29.06 10.88 6.69
N GLY A 335 28.39 10.97 7.85
CA GLY A 335 27.04 10.45 8.05
C GLY A 335 25.98 11.24 7.30
N LEU A 336 26.08 12.57 7.24
CA LEU A 336 25.06 13.39 6.58
C LEU A 336 25.11 13.33 5.05
N ASP A 337 26.23 12.93 4.44
CA ASP A 337 26.28 12.73 2.99
C ASP A 337 25.38 11.57 2.54
N ARG A 338 25.02 10.67 3.46
CA ARG A 338 24.01 9.62 3.23
C ARG A 338 22.59 10.16 3.07
N LEU A 339 22.34 11.45 3.34
CA LEU A 339 21.07 12.10 2.99
C LEU A 339 20.93 12.31 1.49
N LEU A 340 22.05 12.49 0.80
CA LEU A 340 22.05 12.78 -0.63
C LEU A 340 21.65 11.51 -1.38
N PRO A 341 20.51 11.52 -2.10
CA PRO A 341 20.04 10.33 -2.78
C PRO A 341 20.88 10.06 -4.03
N ASP A 342 21.17 8.78 -4.25
CA ASP A 342 21.62 8.32 -5.56
C ASP A 342 20.40 8.10 -6.45
N LEU A 343 20.06 9.15 -7.22
CA LEU A 343 18.95 9.17 -8.17
C LEU A 343 19.36 8.69 -9.57
N THR A 344 20.63 8.31 -9.77
CA THR A 344 21.17 7.91 -11.08
C THR A 344 21.07 6.41 -11.37
N ALA A 345 20.73 5.60 -10.37
CA ALA A 345 20.50 4.18 -10.57
C ALA A 345 19.22 3.96 -11.40
N PRO A 346 19.26 3.23 -12.54
CA PRO A 346 18.08 2.91 -13.32
C PRO A 346 17.19 1.98 -12.48
N ARG A 347 16.20 2.57 -11.81
CA ARG A 347 15.16 1.86 -11.08
C ARG A 347 13.87 2.26 -11.76
N GLY A 348 13.27 1.32 -12.50
CA GLY A 348 12.09 1.56 -13.32
C GLY A 348 11.11 2.50 -12.61
N GLU A 349 10.82 3.62 -13.26
CA GLU A 349 9.99 4.66 -12.70
C GLU A 349 8.55 4.17 -12.57
N PRO A 350 7.91 4.32 -11.40
CA PRO A 350 6.47 4.36 -11.31
C PRO A 350 6.00 5.81 -11.47
N GLY A 351 5.21 6.09 -12.52
CA GLY A 351 4.48 7.36 -12.66
C GLY A 351 4.98 8.39 -13.69
N ASP A 352 5.45 7.94 -14.85
CA ASP A 352 5.30 8.74 -16.08
C ASP A 352 3.84 8.54 -16.58
N PRO A 353 3.06 9.59 -16.92
CA PRO A 353 1.70 9.43 -17.46
C PRO A 353 1.56 8.47 -18.65
N MET A 354 2.65 8.14 -19.36
CA MET A 354 2.67 7.09 -20.38
C MET A 354 2.75 5.65 -19.82
N ASN A 355 3.16 5.47 -18.57
CA ASN A 355 3.28 4.17 -17.88
C ASN A 355 2.12 3.88 -16.94
N ASP A 356 1.18 4.80 -16.71
CA ASP A 356 0.09 4.64 -15.72
C ASP A 356 -0.71 3.35 -15.94
N GLU A 357 -1.04 2.99 -17.19
CA GLU A 357 -1.77 1.75 -17.48
C GLU A 357 -0.94 0.48 -17.23
N GLN A 358 0.37 0.53 -17.51
CA GLN A 358 1.29 -0.58 -17.23
C GLN A 358 1.55 -0.73 -15.73
N ASP A 359 1.60 0.39 -15.01
CA ASP A 359 1.80 0.46 -13.58
C ASP A 359 0.54 -0.02 -12.83
N ASP A 360 -0.66 0.39 -13.25
CA ASP A 360 -1.92 -0.14 -12.76
C ASP A 360 -2.02 -1.65 -13.02
N GLY A 361 -1.51 -2.14 -14.17
CA GLY A 361 -1.43 -3.56 -14.47
C GLY A 361 -0.59 -4.35 -13.44
N LYS A 362 0.51 -3.76 -12.97
CA LYS A 362 1.36 -4.35 -11.91
C LYS A 362 0.63 -4.35 -10.56
N VAL A 363 -0.09 -3.27 -10.23
CA VAL A 363 -0.93 -3.19 -9.02
C VAL A 363 -1.98 -4.29 -9.04
N LEU A 364 -2.71 -4.40 -10.15
CA LEU A 364 -3.74 -5.42 -10.33
C LEU A 364 -3.14 -6.82 -10.17
N GLY A 365 -1.98 -7.09 -10.77
CA GLY A 365 -1.27 -8.37 -10.63
C GLY A 365 -0.94 -8.72 -9.17
N VAL A 366 -0.49 -7.75 -8.37
CA VAL A 366 -0.24 -7.94 -6.93
C VAL A 366 -1.55 -8.21 -6.18
N MET A 367 -2.63 -7.48 -6.49
CA MET A 367 -3.94 -7.71 -5.89
C MET A 367 -4.48 -9.12 -6.20
N MET A 368 -4.34 -9.61 -7.44
CA MET A 368 -4.78 -10.97 -7.81
C MET A 368 -4.05 -12.05 -7.01
N LYS A 369 -2.71 -11.93 -6.87
CA LYS A 369 -1.93 -12.85 -6.03
C LYS A 369 -2.40 -12.77 -4.56
N ALA A 370 -2.68 -11.57 -4.05
CA ALA A 370 -3.14 -11.36 -2.68
C ALA A 370 -4.55 -11.94 -2.44
N LEU A 371 -5.47 -11.84 -3.41
CA LEU A 371 -6.81 -12.43 -3.36
C LEU A 371 -6.74 -13.96 -3.23
N HIS A 372 -5.93 -14.60 -4.09
CA HIS A 372 -5.65 -16.04 -3.99
C HIS A 372 -5.07 -16.43 -2.64
N ARG A 373 -4.16 -15.60 -2.09
CA ARG A 373 -3.59 -15.84 -0.76
C ARG A 373 -4.65 -15.73 0.34
N GLY A 374 -5.49 -14.71 0.30
CA GLY A 374 -6.55 -14.48 1.28
C GLY A 374 -7.58 -15.59 1.31
N ALA A 375 -7.95 -16.13 0.15
CA ALA A 375 -8.96 -17.19 0.02
C ALA A 375 -8.50 -18.60 0.42
N THR A 376 -7.20 -18.81 0.68
CA THR A 376 -6.64 -20.13 1.07
C THR A 376 -6.53 -20.32 2.58
N ARG A 377 -7.04 -19.38 3.38
CA ARG A 377 -7.03 -19.40 4.84
C ARG A 377 -8.45 -19.33 5.38
#